data_AF-A0A6V7NZJ1-F1
#
_entry.id   AF-A0A6V7NZJ1-F1
#
_cell.length_a   1.000
_cell.length_b   1.000
_cell.length_c   1.000
_cell.angle_alpha   90.00
_cell.angle_beta   90.00
_cell.angle_gamma   90.00
#
_symmetry.space_group_name_H-M   'P 1'
#
loop_
_entity.id
_entity.type
_entity.pdbx_description
1 polymer ?
#
loop_
_entity_poly.entity_id
_entity_poly.type
_entity_poly.pdbx_seq_one_letter_code
_entity_poly.pdbx_strand_id
1 'polypeptide(L)'
;MAVSCFNLHCFVPNLRLLPPPPQSETLTLTLTTTRCHHPSPSLPRVAAPPFRARRRTLFSSPISHSPSPFPRPFASTASTMEGTATVEDHEASSMKLLFVEMGVGYDQHGQDITVAAMRACKDAISSNSIPAFRRGSIPGVNSDQMKLQIKLGVPRSTQHLLDAERVKSIFPYGKIISFEVVDGGMICSSGVCLEAMGDKNDDCYIVNAAVYVGY
;
A
#
# COMPACT_ATOMS: atom_id res chain seq x y z
N MET A 1 -18.28 -8.31 11.21
CA MET A 1 -17.50 -9.40 11.85
C MET A 1 -17.98 -10.72 11.25
N ALA A 2 -17.28 -11.21 10.22
CA ALA A 2 -17.59 -12.50 9.61
C ALA A 2 -16.38 -13.42 9.78
N VAL A 3 -16.68 -14.61 10.27
CA VAL A 3 -15.79 -15.64 10.79
C VAL A 3 -15.17 -16.42 9.62
N SER A 4 -13.85 -16.57 9.62
CA SER A 4 -13.12 -17.41 8.66
C SER A 4 -13.06 -18.84 9.19
N CYS A 5 -13.75 -19.75 8.50
CA CYS A 5 -13.52 -21.20 8.60
C CYS A 5 -12.44 -21.58 7.57
N PHE A 6 -11.22 -21.88 8.04
CA PHE A 6 -10.22 -22.59 7.25
C PHE A 6 -10.34 -24.09 7.51
N ASN A 7 -10.71 -24.84 6.49
CA ASN A 7 -10.63 -26.30 6.46
C ASN A 7 -9.24 -26.67 5.92
N LEU A 8 -8.37 -27.24 6.77
CA LEU A 8 -7.08 -27.79 6.37
C LEU A 8 -7.10 -29.30 6.64
N HIS A 9 -7.16 -30.10 5.58
CA HIS A 9 -6.94 -31.54 5.64
C HIS A 9 -5.43 -31.80 5.63
N CYS A 10 -4.86 -32.14 6.78
CA CYS A 10 -3.52 -32.75 6.88
C CYS A 10 -3.68 -34.20 7.36
N PHE A 11 -3.21 -35.12 6.53
CA PHE A 11 -3.17 -36.56 6.75
C PHE A 11 -1.92 -36.90 7.59
N VAL A 12 -2.09 -37.53 8.75
CA VAL A 12 -0.98 -38.08 9.56
C VAL A 12 -1.35 -39.52 9.95
N PRO A 13 -0.52 -40.54 9.66
CA PRO A 13 -0.82 -41.91 10.05
C PRO A 13 -0.26 -42.26 11.45
N ASN A 14 -1.03 -43.05 12.18
CA ASN A 14 -0.66 -43.84 13.37
C ASN A 14 -0.10 -43.10 14.59
N LEU A 15 -0.98 -42.79 15.55
CA LEU A 15 -0.61 -42.73 16.96
C LEU A 15 -1.70 -43.42 17.81
N ARG A 16 -1.28 -44.42 18.60
CA ARG A 16 -2.13 -45.17 19.54
C ARG A 16 -2.69 -44.23 20.62
N LEU A 17 -3.99 -44.37 20.88
CA LEU A 17 -4.72 -43.62 21.90
C LEU A 17 -4.29 -44.05 23.32
N LEU A 18 -3.80 -43.11 24.12
CA LEU A 18 -3.70 -43.23 25.58
C LEU A 18 -4.99 -42.68 26.22
N PRO A 19 -5.49 -43.26 27.33
CA PRO A 19 -6.70 -42.80 28.00
C PRO A 19 -6.51 -41.46 28.75
N PRO A 20 -7.58 -40.67 28.91
CA PRO A 20 -7.52 -39.34 29.53
C PRO A 20 -7.30 -39.41 31.06
N PRO A 21 -6.67 -38.39 31.67
CA PRO A 21 -6.48 -38.30 33.11
C PRO A 21 -7.78 -37.91 33.85
N PRO A 22 -7.90 -38.24 35.15
CA PRO A 22 -9.11 -38.00 35.94
C PRO A 22 -9.29 -36.52 36.33
N GLN A 23 -10.55 -36.09 36.44
CA GLN A 23 -10.98 -34.73 36.75
C GLN A 23 -10.80 -34.40 38.24
N SER A 24 -10.25 -33.23 38.55
CA SER A 24 -10.21 -32.67 39.91
C SER A 24 -10.94 -31.33 40.00
N GLU A 25 -11.97 -31.35 40.84
CA GLU A 25 -12.56 -30.33 41.73
C GLU A 25 -12.74 -28.87 41.29
N THR A 26 -14.02 -28.51 41.27
CA THR A 26 -14.62 -27.19 41.13
C THR A 26 -14.32 -26.29 42.34
N LEU A 27 -13.64 -25.15 42.13
CA LEU A 27 -13.59 -24.04 43.08
C LEU A 27 -14.51 -22.91 42.63
N THR A 28 -15.60 -22.73 43.37
CA THR A 28 -16.57 -21.64 43.19
C THR A 28 -15.99 -20.34 43.76
N LEU A 29 -15.64 -19.38 42.90
CA LEU A 29 -15.34 -18.01 43.31
C LEU A 29 -16.60 -17.15 43.17
N THR A 30 -17.18 -16.75 44.30
CA THR A 30 -18.25 -15.77 44.40
C THR A 30 -17.70 -14.36 44.13
N LEU A 31 -18.13 -13.73 43.03
CA LEU A 31 -17.87 -12.32 42.75
C LEU A 31 -18.85 -11.43 43.53
N THR A 32 -18.37 -10.70 44.52
CA THR A 32 -19.07 -9.55 45.12
C THR A 32 -18.75 -8.30 44.30
N THR A 33 -19.75 -7.74 43.62
CA THR A 33 -19.66 -6.43 42.96
C THR A 33 -19.70 -5.32 44.01
N THR A 34 -18.55 -4.75 44.36
CA THR A 34 -18.47 -3.44 45.01
C THR A 34 -18.39 -2.34 43.95
N ARG A 35 -19.38 -1.45 43.99
CA ARG A 35 -19.56 -0.32 43.07
C ARG A 35 -18.58 0.80 43.44
N CYS A 36 -17.45 0.90 42.76
CA CYS A 36 -16.53 2.02 42.92
C CYS A 36 -17.07 3.27 42.21
N HIS A 37 -17.53 4.26 42.97
CA HIS A 37 -17.80 5.61 42.46
C HIS A 37 -16.48 6.36 42.27
N HIS A 38 -16.05 6.56 41.03
CA HIS A 38 -15.01 7.52 40.70
C HIS A 38 -15.62 8.88 40.36
N PRO A 39 -15.20 9.99 41.00
CA PRO A 39 -15.52 11.32 40.54
C PRO A 39 -14.68 11.67 39.31
N SER A 40 -15.33 12.12 38.24
CA SER A 40 -14.72 12.62 37.01
C SER A 40 -14.02 13.97 37.24
N PRO A 41 -12.74 14.15 36.83
CA PRO A 41 -12.09 15.46 36.92
C PRO A 41 -12.58 16.38 35.78
N SER A 42 -12.98 17.59 36.14
CA SER A 42 -13.29 18.66 35.20
C SER A 42 -12.00 19.25 34.61
N LEU A 43 -11.91 19.26 33.27
CA LEU A 43 -10.82 19.91 32.54
C LEU A 43 -10.92 21.44 32.65
N PRO A 44 -9.80 22.18 32.81
CA PRO A 44 -9.81 23.63 32.76
C PRO A 44 -10.05 24.13 31.33
N ARG A 45 -10.94 25.11 31.20
CA ARG A 45 -11.32 25.77 29.94
C ARG A 45 -10.20 26.72 29.51
N VAL A 46 -9.36 26.31 28.56
CA VAL A 46 -8.38 27.21 27.94
C VAL A 46 -9.11 28.16 26.97
N ALA A 47 -8.94 29.46 27.18
CA ALA A 47 -9.49 30.49 26.29
C ALA A 47 -8.72 30.53 24.97
N ALA A 48 -9.45 30.50 23.85
CA ALA A 48 -8.87 30.70 22.51
C ALA A 48 -8.41 32.16 22.32
N PRO A 49 -7.28 32.42 21.63
CA PRO A 49 -6.83 33.78 21.35
C PRO A 49 -7.72 34.44 20.27
N PRO A 50 -7.83 35.78 20.24
CA PRO A 50 -8.66 36.47 19.27
C PRO A 50 -8.06 36.36 17.86
N PHE A 51 -8.90 35.91 16.92
CA PHE A 51 -8.62 35.85 15.49
C PHE A 51 -8.46 37.29 14.95
N ARG A 52 -7.22 37.71 14.67
CA ARG A 52 -6.94 39.00 14.03
C ARG A 52 -7.18 38.86 12.52
N ALA A 53 -8.35 39.29 12.05
CA ALA A 53 -8.67 39.38 10.63
C ALA A 53 -7.70 40.33 9.92
N ARG A 54 -6.82 39.78 9.06
CA ARG A 54 -5.92 40.57 8.24
C ARG A 54 -6.70 41.07 7.01
N ARG A 55 -6.91 42.39 6.95
CA ARG A 55 -7.53 43.12 5.82
C ARG A 55 -6.76 42.77 4.53
N ARG A 56 -7.44 42.11 3.57
CA ARG A 56 -6.93 41.97 2.20
C ARG A 56 -7.08 43.32 1.49
N THR A 57 -5.96 43.94 1.16
CA THR A 57 -5.94 45.06 0.21
C THR A 57 -6.09 44.49 -1.20
N LEU A 58 -7.20 44.84 -1.86
CA LEU A 58 -7.44 44.58 -3.28
C LEU A 58 -6.53 45.52 -4.07
N PHE A 59 -5.50 44.99 -4.72
CA PHE A 59 -4.79 45.70 -5.77
C PHE A 59 -5.29 45.16 -7.12
N SER A 60 -6.04 46.02 -7.81
CA SER A 60 -6.45 45.85 -9.20
C SER A 60 -5.31 46.30 -10.10
N SER A 61 -5.01 45.55 -11.15
CA SER A 61 -4.21 46.03 -12.28
C SER A 61 -4.78 45.47 -13.59
N PRO A 62 -4.81 46.28 -14.66
CA PRO A 62 -5.69 46.06 -15.79
C PRO A 62 -5.13 45.11 -16.86
N ILE A 63 -6.08 44.50 -17.56
CA ILE A 63 -5.94 43.68 -18.76
C ILE A 63 -5.46 44.56 -19.92
N SER A 64 -4.49 44.07 -20.69
CA SER A 64 -4.18 44.58 -22.03
C SER A 64 -4.33 43.44 -23.05
N HIS A 65 -5.19 43.67 -24.05
CA HIS A 65 -5.38 42.84 -25.23
C HIS A 65 -4.66 43.49 -26.41
N SER A 66 -4.00 42.69 -27.25
CA SER A 66 -3.82 43.03 -28.67
C SER A 66 -3.86 41.74 -29.52
N PRO A 67 -4.73 41.66 -30.55
CA PRO A 67 -4.76 40.53 -31.48
C PRO A 67 -3.92 40.82 -32.72
N SER A 68 -3.38 39.78 -33.35
CA SER A 68 -2.84 39.86 -34.72
C SER A 68 -2.94 38.46 -35.39
N PRO A 69 -2.95 38.36 -36.73
CA PRO A 69 -4.02 37.68 -37.45
C PRO A 69 -3.63 36.36 -38.11
N PHE A 70 -4.66 35.52 -38.31
CA PHE A 70 -4.68 34.33 -39.16
C PHE A 70 -4.19 34.59 -40.60
N PRO A 71 -3.48 33.61 -41.20
CA PRO A 71 -3.57 33.31 -42.62
C PRO A 71 -4.47 32.09 -42.90
N ARG A 72 -5.19 32.17 -44.02
CA ARG A 72 -6.18 31.23 -44.59
C ARG A 72 -5.54 30.00 -45.30
N PRO A 73 -6.34 29.01 -45.73
CA PRO A 73 -5.89 27.63 -45.92
C PRO A 73 -5.31 27.36 -47.31
N PHE A 74 -4.44 26.35 -47.41
CA PHE A 74 -4.08 25.72 -48.68
C PHE A 74 -4.62 24.28 -48.72
N ALA A 75 -5.17 23.96 -49.89
CA ALA A 75 -5.93 22.76 -50.18
C ALA A 75 -5.06 21.51 -50.40
N SER A 76 -5.71 20.38 -50.10
CA SER A 76 -5.54 18.99 -50.53
C SER A 76 -4.40 18.61 -51.49
N THR A 77 -3.67 17.56 -51.11
CA THR A 77 -3.44 16.40 -51.98
C THR A 77 -3.36 15.13 -51.13
N ALA A 78 -4.23 14.17 -51.46
CA ALA A 78 -4.18 12.80 -50.98
C ALA A 78 -2.99 12.08 -51.62
N SER A 79 -2.25 11.32 -50.83
CA SER A 79 -1.40 10.24 -51.33
C SER A 79 -1.40 9.10 -50.31
N THR A 80 -2.13 8.06 -50.67
CA THR A 80 -2.03 6.71 -50.12
C THR A 80 -0.57 6.28 -50.07
N MET A 81 -0.07 6.02 -48.87
CA MET A 81 1.18 5.27 -48.68
C MET A 81 0.92 4.21 -47.63
N GLU A 82 0.80 2.99 -48.14
CA GLU A 82 0.83 1.74 -47.40
C GLU A 82 2.21 1.61 -46.77
N GLY A 83 2.31 2.04 -45.52
CA GLY A 83 3.44 1.77 -44.65
C GLY A 83 3.04 0.63 -43.73
N THR A 84 3.53 -0.57 -44.02
CA THR A 84 3.61 -1.65 -43.04
C THR A 84 4.39 -1.13 -41.84
N ALA A 85 3.68 -0.61 -40.85
CA ALA A 85 4.24 -0.37 -39.54
C ALA A 85 4.51 -1.75 -38.94
N THR A 86 5.71 -2.26 -39.15
CA THR A 86 6.33 -3.18 -38.21
C THR A 86 6.39 -2.43 -36.89
N VAL A 87 5.38 -2.65 -36.06
CA VAL A 87 5.45 -2.33 -34.64
C VAL A 87 6.51 -3.28 -34.10
N GLU A 88 7.76 -2.81 -34.09
CA GLU A 88 8.80 -3.43 -33.29
C GLU A 88 8.48 -3.10 -31.84
N ASP A 89 7.56 -3.89 -31.27
CA ASP A 89 7.34 -3.93 -29.84
C ASP A 89 8.66 -4.41 -29.21
N HIS A 90 9.35 -3.51 -28.52
CA HIS A 90 10.35 -3.89 -27.54
C HIS A 90 9.65 -4.68 -26.43
N GLU A 91 9.54 -6.00 -26.65
CA GLU A 91 8.94 -6.97 -25.75
C GLU A 91 9.81 -7.13 -24.49
N ALA A 92 9.76 -6.12 -23.63
CA ALA A 92 10.15 -6.22 -22.24
C ALA A 92 9.15 -7.18 -21.57
N SER A 93 9.48 -8.47 -21.53
CA SER A 93 8.80 -9.51 -20.75
C SER A 93 7.28 -9.31 -20.68
N SER A 94 6.60 -9.39 -21.83
CA SER A 94 5.21 -8.98 -21.90
C SER A 94 4.36 -9.85 -20.96
N MET A 95 3.77 -9.17 -19.98
CA MET A 95 2.76 -9.72 -19.09
C MET A 95 1.44 -9.14 -19.55
N LYS A 96 0.44 -9.99 -19.76
CA LYS A 96 -0.92 -9.51 -19.98
C LYS A 96 -1.48 -9.01 -18.63
N LEU A 97 -1.52 -7.69 -18.48
CA LEU A 97 -2.04 -7.05 -17.27
C LEU A 97 -3.53 -7.34 -17.09
N LEU A 98 -3.90 -7.75 -15.87
CA LEU A 98 -5.30 -7.95 -15.48
C LEU A 98 -5.79 -6.81 -14.60
N PHE A 99 -5.04 -6.48 -13.55
CA PHE A 99 -5.38 -5.41 -12.61
C PHE A 99 -4.13 -4.92 -11.88
N VAL A 100 -4.29 -3.80 -11.18
CA VAL A 100 -3.26 -3.18 -10.36
C VAL A 100 -3.78 -3.05 -8.94
N GLU A 101 -3.01 -3.53 -7.98
CA GLU A 101 -3.28 -3.40 -6.56
C GLU A 101 -2.35 -2.33 -5.99
N MET A 102 -2.90 -1.42 -5.19
CA MET A 102 -2.17 -0.27 -4.68
C MET A 102 -2.16 -0.32 -3.16
N GLY A 103 -1.05 0.08 -2.55
CA GLY A 103 -0.93 0.13 -1.10
C GLY A 103 -0.03 1.25 -0.62
N VAL A 104 -0.16 1.57 0.66
CA VAL A 104 0.68 2.53 1.37
C VAL A 104 1.20 1.94 2.66
N GLY A 105 2.45 2.24 2.97
CA GLY A 105 3.11 1.76 4.17
C GLY A 105 3.84 2.88 4.87
N TYR A 106 3.75 2.87 6.19
CA TYR A 106 4.32 3.88 7.06
C TYR A 106 5.35 3.24 7.97
N ASP A 107 6.41 3.97 8.28
CA ASP A 107 7.27 3.69 9.40
C ASP A 107 7.45 4.97 10.23
N GLN A 108 6.76 5.02 11.38
CA GLN A 108 6.60 6.24 12.19
C GLN A 108 7.77 6.50 13.15
N HIS A 109 8.49 5.44 13.51
CA HIS A 109 9.48 5.42 14.59
C HIS A 109 10.70 4.56 14.19
N GLY A 110 10.48 3.51 13.39
CA GLY A 110 11.43 2.43 13.17
C GLY A 110 12.48 2.65 12.08
N GLN A 111 12.67 3.89 11.62
CA GLN A 111 13.66 4.37 10.63
C GLN A 111 14.14 3.38 9.55
N ASP A 112 13.30 2.45 9.14
CA ASP A 112 13.60 1.36 8.24
C ASP A 112 12.64 1.48 7.06
N ILE A 113 13.17 2.06 5.98
CA ILE A 113 12.42 2.24 4.74
C ILE A 113 11.93 0.88 4.18
N THR A 114 12.61 -0.21 4.50
CA THR A 114 12.19 -1.57 4.14
C THR A 114 10.93 -1.97 4.87
N VAL A 115 10.78 -1.63 6.16
CA VAL A 115 9.55 -1.90 6.91
C VAL A 115 8.38 -1.12 6.33
N ALA A 116 8.57 0.16 5.99
CA ALA A 116 7.55 0.94 5.30
C ALA A 116 7.16 0.31 3.95
N ALA A 117 8.14 -0.10 3.14
CA ALA A 117 7.88 -0.75 1.85
C ALA A 117 7.17 -2.11 1.99
N MET A 118 7.57 -2.94 2.95
CA MET A 118 6.91 -4.21 3.26
C MET A 118 5.46 -3.99 3.67
N ARG A 119 5.19 -2.96 4.49
CA ARG A 119 3.83 -2.58 4.88
C ARG A 119 3.01 -2.13 3.67
N ALA A 120 3.60 -1.35 2.75
CA ALA A 120 2.93 -0.91 1.53
C ALA A 120 2.55 -2.09 0.62
N CYS A 121 3.46 -3.05 0.41
CA CYS A 121 3.18 -4.27 -0.35
C CYS A 121 2.11 -5.14 0.32
N LYS A 122 2.17 -5.28 1.65
CA LYS A 122 1.19 -6.06 2.40
C LYS A 122 -0.20 -5.41 2.36
N ASP A 123 -0.26 -4.09 2.51
CA ASP A 123 -1.47 -3.29 2.36
C ASP A 123 -2.12 -3.55 1.00
N ALA A 124 -1.34 -3.46 -0.08
CA ALA A 124 -1.80 -3.67 -1.45
C ALA A 124 -2.51 -5.01 -1.68
N ILE A 125 -1.99 -6.11 -1.11
CA ILE A 125 -2.46 -7.48 -1.41
C ILE A 125 -3.43 -8.05 -0.36
N SER A 126 -3.52 -7.45 0.83
CA SER A 126 -4.18 -8.09 1.99
C SER A 126 -5.71 -8.16 1.90
N SER A 127 -6.35 -7.21 1.21
CA SER A 127 -7.80 -7.12 1.10
C SER A 127 -8.38 -7.83 -0.12
N ASN A 128 -7.54 -8.39 -0.98
CA ASN A 128 -7.94 -8.88 -2.29
C ASN A 128 -7.86 -10.41 -2.35
N SER A 129 -8.76 -11.02 -3.12
CA SER A 129 -8.79 -12.45 -3.37
C SER A 129 -8.92 -12.69 -4.86
N ILE A 130 -8.01 -13.49 -5.41
CA ILE A 130 -7.90 -13.69 -6.86
C ILE A 130 -8.11 -15.18 -7.21
N PRO A 131 -9.33 -15.71 -7.01
CA PRO A 131 -9.59 -17.14 -7.23
C PRO A 131 -9.54 -17.55 -8.71
N ALA A 132 -9.56 -16.59 -9.65
CA ALA A 132 -9.57 -16.84 -11.09
C ALA A 132 -8.39 -17.72 -11.56
N PHE A 133 -7.20 -17.51 -11.01
CA PHE A 133 -5.99 -18.28 -11.33
C PHE A 133 -6.00 -19.73 -10.84
N ARG A 134 -6.84 -20.07 -9.85
CA ARG A 134 -7.01 -21.45 -9.35
C ARG A 134 -8.24 -22.13 -9.94
N ARG A 135 -9.30 -21.36 -10.22
CA ARG A 135 -10.56 -21.87 -10.76
C ARG A 135 -10.54 -22.05 -12.29
N GLY A 136 -9.44 -21.73 -12.95
CA GLY A 136 -9.33 -21.83 -14.42
C GLY A 136 -10.28 -20.88 -15.15
N SER A 137 -10.67 -19.76 -14.52
CA SER A 137 -11.55 -18.77 -15.14
C SER A 137 -10.87 -18.02 -16.29
N ILE A 138 -9.54 -18.11 -16.37
CA ILE A 138 -8.72 -17.58 -17.44
C ILE A 138 -8.26 -18.77 -18.30
N PRO A 139 -8.72 -18.91 -19.56
CA PRO A 139 -8.39 -20.04 -20.40
C PRO A 139 -6.88 -20.20 -20.59
N GLY A 140 -6.36 -21.41 -20.33
CA GLY A 140 -4.94 -21.73 -20.51
C GLY A 140 -4.00 -21.08 -19.48
N VAL A 141 -4.55 -20.48 -18.41
CA VAL A 141 -3.77 -19.82 -17.36
C VAL A 141 -4.06 -20.45 -16.01
N ASN A 142 -3.01 -20.91 -15.33
CA ASN A 142 -3.07 -21.42 -13.97
C ASN A 142 -2.31 -20.49 -12.99
N SER A 143 -2.24 -20.90 -11.73
CA SER A 143 -1.58 -20.11 -10.67
C SER A 143 -0.06 -20.00 -10.85
N ASP A 144 0.57 -20.94 -11.55
CA ASP A 144 2.02 -20.94 -11.79
C ASP A 144 2.42 -19.90 -12.84
N GLN A 145 1.47 -19.50 -13.69
CA GLN A 145 1.63 -18.47 -14.71
C GLN A 145 1.34 -17.06 -14.18
N MET A 146 0.90 -16.92 -12.92
CA MET A 146 0.71 -15.60 -12.32
C MET A 146 2.06 -14.87 -12.26
N LYS A 147 2.13 -13.69 -12.86
CA LYS A 147 3.28 -12.80 -12.88
C LYS A 147 2.96 -11.53 -12.10
N LEU A 148 3.97 -11.00 -11.42
CA LEU A 148 3.91 -9.75 -10.68
C LEU A 148 4.96 -8.78 -11.23
N GLN A 149 4.56 -7.54 -11.47
CA GLN A 149 5.49 -6.41 -11.56
C GLN A 149 5.22 -5.50 -10.36
N ILE A 150 6.28 -5.12 -9.66
CA ILE A 150 6.18 -4.31 -8.45
C ILE A 150 6.88 -2.99 -8.72
N LYS A 151 6.18 -1.88 -8.43
CA LYS A 151 6.75 -0.55 -8.50
C LYS A 151 6.56 0.14 -7.16
N LEU A 152 7.66 0.59 -6.56
CA LEU A 152 7.65 1.30 -5.28
C LEU A 152 8.02 2.77 -5.46
N GLY A 153 7.21 3.65 -4.90
CA GLY A 153 7.54 5.06 -4.69
C GLY A 153 8.22 5.22 -3.35
N VAL A 154 9.54 5.44 -3.37
CA VAL A 154 10.39 5.54 -2.18
C VAL A 154 11.17 6.85 -2.22
N PRO A 155 11.25 7.61 -1.10
CA PRO A 155 11.98 8.87 -1.07
C PRO A 155 13.42 8.71 -1.58
N ARG A 156 13.83 9.55 -2.54
CA ARG A 156 15.13 9.42 -3.22
C ARG A 156 16.32 9.22 -2.28
N SER A 157 16.35 9.96 -1.17
CA SER A 157 17.45 9.92 -0.19
C SER A 157 17.55 8.58 0.54
N THR A 158 16.48 7.79 0.65
CA THR A 158 16.45 6.53 1.40
C THR A 158 16.45 5.29 0.51
N GLN A 159 16.32 5.43 -0.82
CA GLN A 159 16.26 4.30 -1.76
C GLN A 159 17.43 3.30 -1.62
N HIS A 160 18.64 3.79 -1.32
CA HIS A 160 19.83 2.95 -1.15
C HIS A 160 19.82 2.09 0.12
N LEU A 161 18.92 2.37 1.07
CA LEU A 161 18.73 1.62 2.32
C LEU A 161 17.67 0.52 2.19
N LEU A 162 16.96 0.46 1.06
CA LEU A 162 15.88 -0.49 0.84
C LEU A 162 16.41 -1.90 0.58
N ASP A 163 16.02 -2.86 1.40
CA ASP A 163 16.25 -4.29 1.14
C ASP A 163 15.15 -4.85 0.23
N ALA A 164 15.43 -4.87 -1.07
CA ALA A 164 14.49 -5.34 -2.09
C ALA A 164 14.10 -6.83 -1.91
N GLU A 165 15.01 -7.69 -1.47
CA GLU A 165 14.73 -9.12 -1.31
C GLU A 165 13.78 -9.36 -0.13
N ARG A 166 13.98 -8.64 0.97
CA ARG A 166 13.06 -8.67 2.10
C ARG A 166 11.67 -8.16 1.72
N VAL A 167 11.55 -7.15 0.84
CA VAL A 167 10.23 -6.72 0.33
C VAL A 167 9.60 -7.76 -0.60
N LYS A 168 10.36 -8.38 -1.50
CA LYS A 168 9.87 -9.44 -2.40
C LYS A 168 9.30 -10.63 -1.63
N SER A 169 9.82 -10.92 -0.42
CA SER A 169 9.31 -11.99 0.44
C SER A 169 7.86 -11.81 0.92
N ILE A 170 7.28 -10.62 0.78
CA ILE A 170 5.89 -10.34 1.17
C ILE A 170 4.88 -11.08 0.28
N PHE A 171 5.22 -11.35 -0.97
CA PHE A 171 4.30 -11.94 -1.95
C PHE A 171 4.27 -13.47 -1.80
N PRO A 172 3.15 -14.07 -1.38
CA PRO A 172 3.07 -15.51 -1.14
C PRO A 172 2.72 -16.31 -2.41
N TYR A 173 2.60 -15.64 -3.56
CA TYR A 173 2.20 -16.21 -4.84
C TYR A 173 2.75 -15.37 -5.98
N GLY A 174 2.66 -15.91 -7.19
CA GLY A 174 3.09 -15.26 -8.41
C GLY A 174 4.61 -15.17 -8.54
N LYS A 175 5.07 -15.15 -9.79
CA LYS A 175 6.48 -14.91 -10.12
C LYS A 175 6.71 -13.42 -10.27
N ILE A 176 7.57 -12.85 -9.44
CA ILE A 176 8.02 -11.46 -9.60
C ILE A 176 8.95 -11.39 -10.81
N ILE A 177 8.48 -10.75 -11.89
CA ILE A 177 9.25 -10.58 -13.13
C ILE A 177 9.94 -9.21 -13.21
N SER A 178 9.44 -8.23 -12.45
CA SER A 178 10.02 -6.89 -12.36
C SER A 178 9.82 -6.32 -10.96
N PHE A 179 10.85 -5.62 -10.47
CA PHE A 179 10.83 -4.87 -9.23
C PHE A 179 11.54 -3.53 -9.46
N GLU A 180 10.75 -2.47 -9.54
CA GLU A 180 11.21 -1.11 -9.83
C GLU A 180 11.05 -0.23 -8.59
N VAL A 181 12.08 0.57 -8.31
CA VAL A 181 12.03 1.60 -7.27
C VAL A 181 12.19 2.94 -7.96
N VAL A 182 11.22 3.83 -7.75
CA VAL A 182 11.21 5.19 -8.29
C VAL A 182 11.16 6.21 -7.17
N ASP A 183 11.57 7.44 -7.49
CA ASP A 183 11.38 8.56 -6.57
C ASP A 183 9.89 8.81 -6.33
N GLY A 184 9.54 9.05 -5.06
CA GLY A 184 8.16 9.16 -4.60
C GLY A 184 8.07 9.02 -3.08
N GLY A 185 6.90 8.61 -2.57
CA GLY A 185 6.67 8.50 -1.14
C GLY A 185 6.74 9.85 -0.42
N MET A 186 7.01 9.82 0.88
CA MET A 186 7.21 11.04 1.68
C MET A 186 8.13 10.77 2.88
N ILE A 187 8.97 11.75 3.21
CA ILE A 187 9.58 11.88 4.53
C ILE A 187 8.90 13.06 5.19
N CYS A 188 8.37 12.86 6.40
CA CYS A 188 7.78 13.93 7.18
C CYS A 188 8.18 13.80 8.65
N SER A 189 8.14 14.90 9.40
CA SER A 189 8.34 14.86 10.84
C SER A 189 7.16 14.17 11.53
N SER A 190 7.44 13.21 12.41
CA SER A 190 6.49 12.64 13.38
C SER A 190 6.16 13.61 14.52
N GLY A 191 6.92 14.70 14.63
CA GLY A 191 6.79 15.75 15.66
C GLY A 191 7.40 15.38 17.02
N VAL A 192 7.85 14.14 17.21
CA VAL A 192 8.47 13.67 18.47
C VAL A 192 9.53 12.62 18.15
N CYS A 193 10.74 12.81 18.68
CA CYS A 193 11.78 11.77 18.71
C CYS A 193 11.70 11.05 20.07
N LEU A 194 11.38 9.75 20.05
CA LEU A 194 11.31 8.91 21.24
C LEU A 194 12.46 7.90 21.24
N GLU A 195 13.60 8.27 21.82
CA GLU A 195 14.81 7.40 21.89
C GLU A 195 14.52 6.03 22.50
N ALA A 196 13.60 5.95 23.47
CA ALA A 196 13.16 4.69 24.09
C ALA A 196 12.50 3.71 23.10
N MET A 197 12.03 4.19 21.96
CA MET A 197 11.47 3.40 20.86
C MET A 197 12.48 3.14 19.72
N GLY A 198 13.71 3.64 19.86
CA GLY A 198 14.79 3.47 18.88
C GLY A 198 14.90 4.59 17.84
N ASP A 199 14.15 5.68 18.00
CA ASP A 199 14.19 6.84 17.11
C ASP A 199 15.59 7.49 17.15
N LYS A 200 16.20 7.78 16.00
CA LYS A 200 17.44 8.59 15.91
C LYS A 200 17.17 10.04 15.51
N ASN A 201 15.98 10.30 14.98
CA ASN A 201 15.45 11.58 14.55
C ASN A 201 13.92 11.46 14.54
N ASP A 202 13.23 12.54 14.20
CA ASP A 202 11.77 12.60 14.11
C ASP A 202 11.24 12.23 12.71
N ASP A 203 12.00 11.56 11.85
CA ASP A 203 11.53 11.19 10.51
C ASP A 203 10.54 10.03 10.55
N CYS A 204 9.42 10.22 9.87
CA CYS A 204 8.45 9.21 9.49
C CYS A 204 8.57 8.96 7.98
N TYR A 205 8.65 7.69 7.59
CA TYR A 205 8.74 7.29 6.18
C TYR A 205 7.40 6.79 5.67
N ILE A 206 7.05 7.23 4.46
CA ILE A 206 5.87 6.77 3.73
C ILE A 206 6.32 6.23 2.38
N VAL A 207 5.92 5.00 2.08
CA VAL A 207 6.17 4.31 0.82
C VAL A 207 4.84 3.98 0.15
N ASN A 208 4.77 4.20 -1.16
CA ASN A 208 3.65 3.77 -1.98
C ASN A 208 4.05 2.53 -2.79
N ALA A 209 3.14 1.59 -2.96
CA ALA A 209 3.33 0.39 -3.78
C ALA A 209 2.26 0.29 -4.86
N ALA A 210 2.68 -0.06 -6.07
CA ALA A 210 1.84 -0.54 -7.16
C ALA A 210 2.25 -1.97 -7.51
N VAL A 211 1.31 -2.90 -7.40
CA VAL A 211 1.49 -4.32 -7.71
C VAL A 211 0.63 -4.64 -8.92
N TYR A 212 1.27 -4.79 -10.07
CA TYR A 212 0.64 -5.16 -11.32
C TYR A 212 0.54 -6.69 -11.38
N VAL A 213 -0.66 -7.21 -11.57
CA VAL A 213 -0.92 -8.66 -11.60
C VAL A 213 -1.37 -9.07 -13.00
N GLY A 214 -0.73 -10.11 -13.54
CA GLY A 214 -1.03 -10.63 -14.87
C GLY A 214 -0.45 -12.03 -15.10
N TYR A 215 -0.32 -12.42 -16.37
CA TYR A 215 0.29 -13.70 -16.80
C TYR A 215 1.02 -13.59 -18.13
#